data_AF-A0A6V7XYF4-F1
#
_entry.id   AF-A0A6V7XYF4-F1
#
_cell.length_a   1.000
_cell.length_b   1.000
_cell.length_c   1.000
_cell.angle_alpha   90.00
_cell.angle_beta   90.00
_cell.angle_gamma   90.00
#
_symmetry.space_group_name_H-M   'P 1'
#
loop_
_entity.id
_entity.type
_entity.pdbx_description
1 polymer ?
#
loop_
_entity_poly.entity_id
_entity_poly.type
_entity_poly.pdbx_seq_one_letter_code
_entity_poly.pdbx_strand_id
1 'polypeptide(L)'
;MRNFCLTLLFFLLSLLFLNFVSSEDGDDPITCGTVLKLQNAADNIRLHSHEIKYGSGSGQQSVTGMTHSDDVNSHWQILGPVNQHCKRGTPIKCDDIIRLMHLQTRCFLHSHDFEAPLSKGNNEISCFGKEGESTDTGDHYKVICASDVWIEDEQVRFKHVETGIIWL
;
A
#
# COMPACT_ATOMS: atom_id res chain seq x y z
N MET A 1 -11.05 33.77 52.03
CA MET A 1 -11.12 32.30 51.90
C MET A 1 -12.14 31.81 50.85
N ARG A 2 -13.28 32.47 50.64
CA ARG A 2 -14.35 32.00 49.72
C ARG A 2 -14.00 32.04 48.22
N ASN A 3 -13.14 32.98 47.79
CA ASN A 3 -12.77 33.14 46.37
C ASN A 3 -11.69 32.16 45.90
N PHE A 4 -10.89 31.61 46.81
CA PHE A 4 -9.81 30.67 46.47
C PHE A 4 -10.34 29.28 46.07
N CYS A 5 -11.50 28.90 46.63
CA CYS A 5 -12.17 27.63 46.34
C CYS A 5 -12.80 27.64 44.94
N LEU A 6 -13.41 28.75 44.54
CA LEU A 6 -14.02 28.92 43.20
C LEU A 6 -12.98 28.91 42.07
N THR A 7 -11.80 29.51 42.30
CA THR A 7 -10.69 29.47 41.33
C THR A 7 -10.07 28.09 41.21
N LEU A 8 -9.98 27.34 42.32
CA LEU A 8 -9.46 25.96 42.31
C LEU A 8 -10.42 25.02 41.57
N LEU A 9 -11.74 25.20 41.75
CA LEU A 9 -12.77 24.41 41.06
C LEU A 9 -12.78 24.67 39.55
N PHE A 10 -12.57 25.93 39.12
CA PHE A 10 -12.45 26.29 37.70
C PHE A 10 -11.20 25.71 37.04
N PHE A 11 -10.07 25.67 37.76
CA PHE A 11 -8.82 25.09 37.28
C PHE A 11 -8.89 23.56 37.18
N LEU A 12 -9.58 22.91 38.13
CA LEU A 12 -9.90 21.47 38.08
C LEU A 12 -10.87 21.13 36.93
N LEU A 13 -11.87 21.98 36.68
CA LEU A 13 -12.75 21.82 35.50
C LEU A 13 -11.96 22.00 34.20
N SER A 14 -11.07 22.99 34.11
CA SER A 14 -10.26 23.20 32.88
C SER A 14 -9.27 22.06 32.62
N LEU A 15 -8.74 21.43 33.67
CA LEU A 15 -7.90 20.23 33.56
C LEU A 15 -8.69 18.98 33.11
N LEU A 16 -9.98 18.90 33.44
CA LEU A 16 -10.89 17.87 32.91
C LEU A 16 -11.24 18.08 31.43
N PHE A 17 -11.23 19.32 30.93
CA PHE A 17 -11.42 19.65 29.51
C PHE A 17 -10.15 19.51 28.64
N LEU A 18 -8.97 19.39 29.25
CA LEU A 18 -7.67 19.35 28.53
C LEU A 18 -7.21 17.95 28.12
N ASN A 19 -7.98 16.89 28.41
CA ASN A 19 -7.59 15.50 28.12
C ASN A 19 -8.64 14.76 27.28
N PHE A 20 -9.14 15.39 26.22
CA PHE A 20 -9.77 14.67 25.12
C PHE A 20 -9.02 14.99 23.82
N VAL A 21 -7.82 14.43 23.70
CA VAL A 21 -7.26 14.13 22.38
C VAL A 21 -8.00 12.88 21.93
N SER A 22 -8.96 13.02 21.02
CA SER A 22 -9.33 11.88 20.18
C SER A 22 -8.16 11.65 19.23
N SER A 23 -7.57 10.46 19.25
CA SER A 23 -6.93 9.97 18.04
C SER A 23 -8.04 9.88 16.99
N GLU A 24 -7.97 10.68 15.93
CA GLU A 24 -8.73 10.41 14.71
C GLU A 24 -8.10 9.15 14.10
N ASP A 25 -8.51 8.01 14.63
CA ASP A 25 -8.06 6.69 14.19
C ASP A 25 -8.83 6.38 12.89
N GLY A 26 -8.17 6.48 11.74
CA GLY A 26 -8.68 5.94 10.48
C GLY A 26 -8.86 6.88 9.28
N ASP A 27 -8.44 8.15 9.33
CA ASP A 27 -8.61 9.11 8.20
C ASP A 27 -7.29 9.57 7.55
N ASP A 28 -6.17 8.94 7.88
CA ASP A 28 -4.88 9.32 7.31
C ASP A 28 -4.75 8.86 5.85
N PRO A 29 -4.47 9.79 4.91
CA PRO A 29 -4.30 9.43 3.51
C PRO A 29 -2.97 8.72 3.28
N ILE A 30 -3.01 7.65 2.50
CA ILE A 30 -1.82 7.05 1.94
C ILE A 30 -1.16 8.03 0.98
N THR A 31 0.16 8.22 1.13
CA THR A 31 0.91 9.19 0.35
C THR A 31 2.00 8.55 -0.49
N CYS A 32 2.45 9.28 -1.50
CA CYS A 32 3.58 8.90 -2.30
C CYS A 32 4.85 8.72 -1.45
N GLY A 33 5.57 7.62 -1.67
CA GLY A 33 6.75 7.24 -0.92
C GLY A 33 6.46 6.51 0.39
N THR A 34 5.20 6.36 0.81
CA THR A 34 4.80 5.51 1.93
C THR A 34 5.28 4.07 1.69
N VAL A 35 5.76 3.46 2.76
CA VAL A 35 6.09 2.04 2.84
C VAL A 35 5.00 1.37 3.65
N LEU A 36 4.36 0.35 3.10
CA LEU A 36 3.23 -0.34 3.73
C LEU A 36 3.24 -1.84 3.47
N LYS A 37 2.32 -2.56 4.12
CA LYS A 37 2.00 -3.95 3.82
C LYS A 37 0.56 -4.03 3.34
N LEU A 38 0.33 -4.61 2.17
CA LEU A 38 -1.02 -4.83 1.65
C LEU A 38 -1.55 -6.16 2.17
N GLN A 39 -2.64 -6.13 2.93
CA GLN A 39 -3.29 -7.33 3.44
C GLN A 39 -4.55 -7.65 2.62
N ASN A 40 -4.66 -8.89 2.15
CA ASN A 40 -5.91 -9.39 1.59
C ASN A 40 -6.99 -9.45 2.68
N ALA A 41 -8.13 -8.79 2.43
CA ALA A 41 -9.21 -8.64 3.40
C ALA A 41 -9.93 -9.95 3.76
N ALA A 42 -9.90 -10.97 2.88
CA ALA A 42 -10.55 -12.24 3.11
C ALA A 42 -9.70 -13.19 3.96
N ASP A 43 -8.39 -13.24 3.70
CA ASP A 43 -7.53 -14.32 4.21
C ASP A 43 -6.49 -13.87 5.24
N ASN A 44 -6.39 -12.58 5.57
CA ASN A 44 -5.34 -12.00 6.44
C ASN A 44 -3.91 -12.27 5.95
N ILE A 45 -3.75 -12.48 4.65
CA ILE A 45 -2.48 -12.78 3.98
C ILE A 45 -1.91 -11.49 3.39
N ARG A 46 -0.61 -11.24 3.57
CA ARG A 46 0.09 -10.03 3.08
C ARG A 46 0.77 -10.28 1.74
N LEU A 47 0.70 -9.30 0.85
CA LEU A 47 1.46 -9.31 -0.40
C LEU A 47 2.96 -9.40 -0.10
N HIS A 48 3.63 -10.35 -0.72
CA HIS A 48 4.99 -10.74 -0.38
C HIS A 48 5.80 -11.10 -1.61
N SER A 49 7.11 -10.87 -1.58
CA SER A 49 8.03 -11.36 -2.62
C SER A 49 9.39 -11.72 -2.02
N HIS A 50 10.23 -12.44 -2.74
CA HIS A 50 11.54 -12.87 -2.28
C HIS A 50 12.38 -13.33 -3.48
N GLU A 51 13.69 -13.55 -3.31
CA GLU A 51 14.62 -13.89 -4.40
C GLU A 51 14.45 -15.33 -4.97
N ILE A 52 13.22 -15.82 -5.08
CA ILE A 52 12.88 -17.08 -5.77
C ILE A 52 12.03 -16.73 -6.99
N LYS A 53 12.43 -17.29 -8.13
CA LYS A 53 11.78 -17.10 -9.43
C LYS A 53 10.76 -18.20 -9.70
N TYR A 54 9.77 -17.91 -10.55
CA TYR A 54 8.90 -18.96 -11.07
C TYR A 54 9.68 -19.94 -11.95
N GLY A 55 9.30 -21.21 -11.90
CA GLY A 55 9.81 -22.27 -12.78
C GLY A 55 9.01 -22.45 -14.07
N SER A 56 8.02 -21.58 -14.29
CA SER A 56 7.11 -21.56 -15.43
C SER A 56 6.78 -20.09 -15.78
N GLY A 57 5.90 -19.88 -16.76
CA GLY A 57 5.47 -18.52 -17.14
C GLY A 57 6.64 -17.69 -17.62
N SER A 58 6.81 -16.49 -17.06
CA SER A 58 7.87 -15.58 -17.45
C SER A 58 9.26 -15.94 -16.89
N GLY A 59 9.30 -16.79 -15.86
CA GLY A 59 10.52 -17.07 -15.09
C GLY A 59 11.04 -15.89 -14.25
N GLN A 60 10.23 -14.84 -14.06
CA GLN A 60 10.55 -13.69 -13.21
C GLN A 60 10.43 -14.01 -11.72
N GLN A 61 10.81 -13.07 -10.86
CA GLN A 61 10.73 -13.22 -9.41
C GLN A 61 9.28 -13.41 -8.98
N SER A 62 9.03 -14.36 -8.07
CA SER A 62 7.69 -14.71 -7.64
C SER A 62 7.09 -13.69 -6.68
N VAL A 63 5.77 -13.56 -6.74
CA VAL A 63 4.96 -12.82 -5.77
C VAL A 63 3.98 -13.79 -5.14
N THR A 64 3.85 -13.72 -3.82
CA THR A 64 3.08 -14.67 -3.01
C THR A 64 2.30 -13.96 -1.92
N GLY A 65 1.59 -14.75 -1.12
CA GLY A 65 1.02 -14.33 0.15
C GLY A 65 1.86 -14.78 1.34
N MET A 66 1.98 -13.94 2.38
CA MET A 66 2.64 -14.23 3.65
C MET A 66 1.66 -14.16 4.82
N THR A 67 1.67 -15.17 5.69
CA THR A 67 0.82 -15.22 6.89
C THR A 67 1.47 -14.54 8.11
N HIS A 68 2.79 -14.44 8.15
CA HIS A 68 3.51 -13.74 9.21
C HIS A 68 3.41 -12.22 9.02
N SER A 69 2.90 -11.52 10.04
CA SER A 69 2.63 -10.08 9.96
C SER A 69 3.88 -9.21 9.97
N ASP A 70 4.99 -9.71 10.53
CA ASP A 70 6.23 -8.98 10.80
C ASP A 70 7.30 -9.16 9.71
N ASP A 71 7.08 -10.03 8.73
CA ASP A 71 8.07 -10.29 7.68
C ASP A 71 8.43 -9.01 6.88
N VAL A 72 9.72 -8.76 6.74
CA VAL A 72 10.27 -7.58 6.06
C VAL A 72 10.06 -7.61 4.55
N ASN A 73 9.95 -8.81 3.96
CA ASN A 73 9.68 -9.03 2.54
C ASN A 73 8.21 -8.81 2.14
N SER A 74 7.39 -8.34 3.08
CA SER A 74 6.02 -7.88 2.82
C SER A 74 5.92 -6.36 2.71
N HIS A 75 7.05 -5.63 2.77
CA HIS A 75 7.04 -4.17 2.63
C HIS A 75 7.13 -3.74 1.17
N TRP A 76 6.18 -2.90 0.77
CA TRP A 76 6.09 -2.30 -0.54
C TRP A 76 6.10 -0.78 -0.43
N GLN A 77 6.86 -0.12 -1.29
CA GLN A 77 6.90 1.33 -1.39
C GLN A 77 6.07 1.82 -2.56
N ILE A 78 5.22 2.83 -2.32
CA ILE A 78 4.43 3.47 -3.36
C ILE A 78 5.29 4.49 -4.10
N LEU A 79 5.40 4.34 -5.42
CA LEU A 79 6.02 5.31 -6.31
C LEU A 79 5.02 5.77 -7.38
N GLY A 80 5.32 6.90 -8.01
CA GLY A 80 4.57 7.36 -9.18
C GLY A 80 4.82 6.51 -10.43
N PRO A 81 4.08 6.77 -11.52
CA PRO A 81 4.26 6.09 -12.80
C PRO A 81 5.69 6.21 -13.34
N VAL A 82 6.03 5.36 -14.31
CA VAL A 82 7.31 5.43 -15.02
C VAL A 82 7.51 6.84 -15.59
N ASN A 83 8.72 7.38 -15.42
CA ASN A 83 9.12 8.72 -15.86
C ASN A 83 8.29 9.89 -15.31
N GLN A 84 7.50 9.67 -14.25
CA GLN A 84 6.75 10.73 -13.57
C GLN A 84 7.24 10.91 -12.14
N HIS A 85 7.54 12.16 -11.78
CA HIS A 85 7.94 12.48 -10.41
C HIS A 85 6.70 12.53 -9.51
N CYS A 86 6.73 11.70 -8.47
CA CYS A 86 5.72 11.69 -7.44
C CYS A 86 6.34 12.21 -6.14
N LYS A 87 5.92 13.42 -5.74
CA LYS A 87 6.51 14.11 -4.61
C LYS A 87 6.12 13.40 -3.32
N ARG A 88 7.12 13.02 -2.52
CA ARG A 88 6.91 12.35 -1.22
C ARG A 88 5.92 13.14 -0.34
N GLY A 89 4.98 12.43 0.29
CA GLY A 89 3.95 13.02 1.14
C GLY A 89 2.74 13.57 0.39
N THR A 90 2.70 13.48 -0.94
CA THR A 90 1.51 13.82 -1.72
C THR A 90 0.48 12.71 -1.57
N PRO A 91 -0.77 12.99 -1.12
CA PRO A 91 -1.83 12.00 -1.04
C PRO A 91 -2.09 11.32 -2.39
N ILE A 92 -2.30 10.00 -2.37
CA ILE A 92 -2.68 9.23 -3.55
C ILE A 92 -4.20 9.34 -3.72
N LYS A 93 -4.63 9.79 -4.90
CA LYS A 93 -6.06 9.88 -5.22
C LYS A 93 -6.59 8.55 -5.73
N CYS A 94 -7.88 8.32 -5.56
CA CYS A 94 -8.52 7.24 -6.30
C CYS A 94 -8.41 7.54 -7.81
N ASP A 95 -8.31 6.48 -8.61
CA ASP A 95 -7.95 6.50 -10.04
C ASP A 95 -6.51 6.89 -10.40
N ASP A 96 -5.67 7.32 -9.44
CA ASP A 96 -4.25 7.55 -9.72
C ASP A 96 -3.56 6.25 -10.15
N ILE A 97 -2.56 6.41 -11.02
CA ILE A 97 -1.67 5.32 -11.43
C ILE A 97 -0.44 5.37 -10.54
N ILE A 98 -0.10 4.24 -9.94
CA ILE A 98 1.07 4.06 -9.08
C ILE A 98 1.90 2.87 -9.55
N ARG A 99 3.08 2.73 -8.95
CA ARG A 99 3.88 1.51 -8.94
C ARG A 99 4.12 1.07 -7.50
N LEU A 100 4.16 -0.24 -7.27
CA LEU A 100 4.47 -0.84 -5.98
C LEU A 100 5.85 -1.48 -6.05
N MET A 101 6.84 -0.90 -5.38
CA MET A 101 8.20 -1.44 -5.35
C MET A 101 8.40 -2.34 -4.13
N HIS A 102 8.86 -3.57 -4.33
CA HIS A 102 9.27 -4.43 -3.23
C HIS A 102 10.55 -3.89 -2.59
N LEU A 103 10.52 -3.58 -1.29
CA LEU A 103 11.64 -2.86 -0.66
C LEU A 103 12.95 -3.65 -0.65
N GLN A 104 12.89 -4.96 -0.42
CA GLN A 104 14.09 -5.76 -0.22
C GLN A 104 14.85 -5.96 -1.53
N THR A 105 14.16 -6.28 -2.63
CA THR A 105 14.79 -6.61 -3.92
C THR A 105 14.72 -5.48 -4.94
N ARG A 106 13.97 -4.40 -4.65
CA ARG A 106 13.82 -3.20 -5.50
C ARG A 106 13.17 -3.44 -6.86
N CYS A 107 12.58 -4.62 -7.09
CA CYS A 107 11.72 -4.88 -8.24
C CYS A 107 10.32 -4.28 -8.02
N PHE A 108 9.55 -4.20 -9.09
CA PHE A 108 8.19 -3.69 -9.09
C PHE A 108 7.19 -4.84 -9.18
N LEU A 109 6.06 -4.72 -8.48
CA LEU A 109 4.89 -5.55 -8.75
C LEU A 109 4.54 -5.38 -10.23
N HIS A 110 4.40 -6.49 -10.93
CA HIS A 110 4.32 -6.51 -12.38
C HIS A 110 3.29 -7.53 -12.86
N SER A 111 2.61 -7.22 -13.95
CA SER A 111 1.78 -8.18 -14.66
C SER A 111 1.92 -8.03 -16.18
N HIS A 112 1.58 -9.10 -16.88
CA HIS A 112 1.82 -9.27 -18.30
C HIS A 112 1.00 -10.44 -18.85
N ASP A 113 1.05 -10.68 -20.15
CA ASP A 113 0.35 -11.78 -20.82
C ASP A 113 1.09 -13.13 -20.69
N PHE A 114 1.37 -13.51 -19.45
CA PHE A 114 1.81 -14.86 -19.09
C PHE A 114 0.77 -15.49 -18.18
N GLU A 115 0.59 -16.80 -18.29
CA GLU A 115 -0.36 -17.53 -17.46
C GLU A 115 0.18 -17.70 -16.03
N ALA A 116 -0.67 -17.51 -15.03
CA ALA A 116 -0.33 -17.70 -13.63
C ALA A 116 0.14 -19.15 -13.36
N PRO A 117 1.11 -19.35 -12.44
CA PRO A 117 1.78 -20.64 -12.27
C PRO A 117 0.85 -21.77 -11.81
N LEU A 118 -0.18 -21.44 -11.02
CA LEU A 118 -1.09 -22.42 -10.41
C LEU A 118 -2.55 -22.26 -10.84
N SER A 119 -2.94 -21.10 -11.39
CA SER A 119 -4.33 -20.78 -11.73
C SER A 119 -4.48 -20.54 -13.23
N LYS A 120 -4.80 -21.61 -13.95
CA LYS A 120 -4.94 -21.57 -15.41
C LYS A 120 -6.00 -20.57 -15.85
N GLY A 121 -5.70 -19.81 -16.91
CA GLY A 121 -6.55 -18.73 -17.44
C GLY A 121 -6.44 -17.37 -16.72
N ASN A 122 -5.67 -17.27 -15.63
CA ASN A 122 -5.34 -15.98 -15.01
C ASN A 122 -3.95 -15.49 -15.44
N ASN A 123 -3.71 -14.18 -15.37
CA ASN A 123 -2.41 -13.61 -15.64
C ASN A 123 -1.45 -13.80 -14.45
N GLU A 124 -0.17 -14.00 -14.75
CA GLU A 124 0.90 -14.04 -13.78
C GLU A 124 1.10 -12.66 -13.14
N ILE A 125 1.40 -12.67 -11.83
CA ILE A 125 1.93 -11.52 -11.10
C ILE A 125 3.33 -11.87 -10.65
N SER A 126 4.27 -11.04 -11.02
CA SER A 126 5.68 -11.20 -10.73
C SER A 126 6.23 -9.95 -10.07
N CYS A 127 7.48 -10.04 -9.61
CA CYS A 127 8.28 -8.89 -9.26
C CYS A 127 9.34 -8.70 -10.36
N PHE A 128 9.24 -7.62 -11.12
CA PHE A 128 10.03 -7.40 -12.32
C PHE A 128 10.95 -6.18 -12.21
N GLY A 129 12.05 -6.24 -12.96
CA GLY A 129 12.98 -5.14 -13.08
C GLY A 129 13.66 -4.76 -11.77
N LYS A 130 14.19 -3.55 -11.73
CA LYS A 130 14.87 -2.99 -10.57
C LYS A 130 14.89 -1.47 -10.65
N GLU A 131 14.61 -0.80 -9.53
CA GLU A 131 14.63 0.66 -9.47
C GLU A 131 15.95 1.26 -10.00
N GLY A 132 15.83 2.22 -10.92
CA GLY A 132 16.97 2.88 -11.56
C GLY A 132 17.62 2.08 -12.70
N GLU A 133 17.22 0.82 -12.92
CA GLU A 133 17.77 -0.04 -13.96
C GLU A 133 16.70 -0.41 -15.01
N SER A 134 15.55 -0.93 -14.58
CA SER A 134 14.49 -1.38 -15.47
C SER A 134 13.10 -1.30 -14.82
N THR A 135 12.15 -0.74 -15.58
CA THR A 135 10.74 -0.58 -15.25
C THR A 135 10.00 -0.27 -16.55
N ASP A 136 8.75 -0.69 -16.66
CA ASP A 136 7.92 -0.42 -17.82
C ASP A 136 6.45 -0.21 -17.41
N THR A 137 5.56 -0.18 -18.40
CA THR A 137 4.14 0.08 -18.20
C THR A 137 3.39 -1.12 -17.61
N GLY A 138 3.97 -2.33 -17.60
CA GLY A 138 3.45 -3.50 -16.87
C GLY A 138 3.60 -3.39 -15.35
N ASP A 139 4.25 -2.33 -14.86
CA ASP A 139 4.34 -2.02 -13.42
C ASP A 139 3.19 -1.10 -12.96
N HIS A 140 2.34 -0.62 -13.87
CA HIS A 140 1.34 0.41 -13.57
C HIS A 140 0.05 -0.20 -13.04
N TYR A 141 -0.34 0.25 -11.84
CA TYR A 141 -1.61 -0.10 -11.21
C TYR A 141 -2.42 1.15 -10.93
N LYS A 142 -3.66 1.14 -11.38
CA LYS A 142 -4.67 2.13 -11.00
C LYS A 142 -5.22 1.79 -9.63
N VAL A 143 -5.22 2.76 -8.72
CA VAL A 143 -5.81 2.65 -7.39
C VAL A 143 -7.33 2.79 -7.49
N ILE A 144 -8.07 1.83 -6.95
CA ILE A 144 -9.54 1.84 -6.86
C ILE A 144 -9.91 1.87 -5.39
N CYS A 145 -10.44 2.99 -4.92
CA CYS A 145 -10.89 3.22 -3.55
C CYS A 145 -12.23 3.97 -3.54
N ALA A 146 -12.87 4.08 -2.36
CA ALA A 146 -14.22 4.62 -2.22
C ALA A 146 -14.27 6.15 -2.11
N SER A 147 -13.24 6.74 -1.52
CA SER A 147 -13.13 8.18 -1.21
C SER A 147 -12.48 8.96 -2.37
N ASP A 148 -12.17 10.25 -2.19
CA ASP A 148 -11.40 11.02 -3.18
C ASP A 148 -9.90 10.65 -3.16
N VAL A 149 -9.42 10.20 -2.00
CA VAL A 149 -8.06 9.77 -1.72
C VAL A 149 -8.06 8.39 -1.09
N TRP A 150 -6.97 7.65 -1.27
CA TRP A 150 -6.80 6.35 -0.62
C TRP A 150 -6.47 6.55 0.87
N ILE A 151 -7.38 6.14 1.75
CA ILE A 151 -7.24 6.16 3.20
C ILE A 151 -6.68 4.81 3.71
N GLU A 152 -5.78 4.83 4.70
CA GLU A 152 -5.01 3.66 5.15
C GLU A 152 -5.86 2.44 5.55
N ASP A 153 -6.95 2.66 6.28
CA ASP A 153 -7.81 1.59 6.80
C ASP A 153 -9.03 1.28 5.91
N GLU A 154 -9.12 1.92 4.73
CA GLU A 154 -10.16 1.62 3.75
C GLU A 154 -9.77 0.47 2.80
N GLN A 155 -10.79 -0.23 2.30
CA GLN A 155 -10.58 -1.22 1.25
C GLN A 155 -10.09 -0.54 -0.04
N VAL A 156 -9.01 -1.09 -0.59
CA VAL A 156 -8.43 -0.68 -1.85
C VAL A 156 -8.31 -1.88 -2.78
N ARG A 157 -8.47 -1.63 -4.07
CA ARG A 157 -8.20 -2.60 -5.13
C ARG A 157 -7.25 -2.00 -6.15
N PHE A 158 -6.52 -2.84 -6.86
CA PHE A 158 -5.54 -2.40 -7.85
C PHE A 158 -5.89 -2.97 -9.21
N LYS A 159 -6.17 -2.10 -10.18
CA LYS A 159 -6.36 -2.52 -11.56
C LYS A 159 -5.06 -2.39 -12.32
N HIS A 160 -4.51 -3.50 -12.80
CA HIS A 160 -3.37 -3.47 -13.69
C HIS A 160 -3.76 -2.72 -14.98
N VAL A 161 -2.98 -1.69 -15.35
CA VAL A 161 -3.39 -0.74 -16.39
C VAL A 161 -3.43 -1.39 -17.78
N GLU A 162 -2.42 -2.19 -18.14
CA GLU A 162 -2.34 -2.78 -19.48
C GLU A 162 -3.32 -3.93 -19.69
N THR A 163 -3.36 -4.89 -18.77
CA THR A 163 -4.23 -6.07 -18.90
C THR A 163 -5.68 -5.81 -18.47
N GLY A 164 -5.91 -4.73 -17.72
CA GLY A 164 -7.22 -4.38 -17.18
C GLY A 164 -7.71 -5.29 -16.06
N ILE A 165 -6.90 -6.24 -15.59
CA ILE A 165 -7.25 -7.19 -14.54
C ILE A 165 -7.20 -6.48 -13.19
N ILE A 166 -8.21 -6.73 -12.36
CA ILE A 166 -8.31 -6.19 -11.00
C ILE A 166 -7.74 -7.21 -10.03
N TRP A 167 -6.85 -6.74 -9.17
CA TRP A 167 -6.14 -7.48 -8.13
C TRP A 167 -6.48 -6.92 -6.77
N LEU A 168 -6.67 -7.84 -5.81
CA LEU A 168 -7.17 -7.65 -4.44
C LEU A 168 -8.59 -7.08 -4.35
#